data_AF-A0AAF0ZT13-F1
#
_entry.id   AF-A0AAF0ZT13-F1
#
_cell.length_a   1.000
_cell.length_b   1.000
_cell.length_c   1.000
_cell.angle_alpha   90.00
_cell.angle_beta   90.00
_cell.angle_gamma   90.00
#
_symmetry.space_group_name_H-M   'P 1'
#
loop_
_entity.id
_entity.type
_entity.pdbx_description
1 polymer ?
#
loop_
_entity_poly.entity_id
_entity_poly.type
_entity_poly.pdbx_seq_one_letter_code
_entity_poly.pdbx_strand_id
1 'polypeptide(L)'
;MPQNIREIVISWSCWKVDSTIKRIWKMIFAAIFWSIWNERNRRCFDGISTTYQSLKANCLMFLYSWVYLSPLDSLDSFLNFVSSLTLN
;
A
#
# COMPACT_ATOMS: atom_id res chain seq x y z
N MET A 1 20.84 4.66 5.02
CA MET A 1 19.38 4.96 5.04
C MET A 1 19.10 6.00 3.97
N PRO A 2 18.12 5.80 3.09
CA PRO A 2 17.76 6.80 2.08
C PRO A 2 17.23 8.08 2.76
N GLN A 3 17.69 9.25 2.30
CA GLN A 3 17.46 10.56 2.90
C GLN A 3 16.23 11.27 2.34
N ASN A 4 15.73 10.83 1.19
CA ASN A 4 14.58 11.43 0.51
C ASN A 4 13.81 10.38 -0.30
N ILE A 5 12.61 10.75 -0.75
CA ILE A 5 11.71 9.87 -1.52
C ILE A 5 12.40 9.34 -2.77
N ARG A 6 13.23 10.15 -3.44
CA ARG A 6 13.94 9.74 -4.65
C ARG A 6 14.93 8.62 -4.35
N GLU A 7 15.73 8.74 -3.29
CA GLU A 7 16.66 7.70 -2.84
C GLU A 7 15.94 6.44 -2.40
N ILE A 8 14.79 6.57 -1.72
CA ILE A 8 13.94 5.43 -1.35
C ILE A 8 13.53 4.65 -2.61
N VAL A 9 12.96 5.34 -3.61
CA VAL A 9 12.50 4.72 -4.87
C VAL A 9 13.66 4.07 -5.63
N ILE A 10 14.82 4.72 -5.70
CA ILE A 10 16.00 4.19 -6.38
C ILE A 10 16.49 2.92 -5.68
N SER A 11 16.65 2.97 -4.35
CA SER A 11 17.13 1.83 -3.56
C SER A 11 16.26 0.58 -3.77
N TRP A 12 14.95 0.76 -3.94
CA TRP A 12 14.00 -0.32 -4.20
C TRP A 12 14.01 -0.80 -5.66
N SER A 13 14.19 0.09 -6.63
CA SER A 13 14.27 -0.28 -8.05
C SER A 13 15.51 -1.12 -8.40
N CYS A 14 16.58 -1.00 -7.62
CA CYS A 14 17.85 -1.66 -7.83
C CYS A 14 17.91 -3.12 -7.32
N TRP A 15 16.87 -3.64 -6.66
CA TRP A 15 16.88 -5.03 -6.23
C TRP A 15 16.79 -5.97 -7.44
N LYS A 16 17.78 -6.86 -7.59
CA LYS A 16 17.79 -7.97 -8.56
C LYS A 16 16.82 -9.07 -8.10
N VAL A 17 15.53 -8.76 -8.14
CA VAL A 17 14.44 -9.71 -7.89
C VAL A 17 13.68 -10.01 -9.18
N ASP A 18 13.02 -11.16 -9.21
CA ASP A 18 12.21 -11.61 -10.35
C ASP A 18 11.21 -10.54 -10.80
N SER A 19 10.88 -10.55 -12.10
CA SER A 19 9.95 -9.59 -12.70
C SER A 19 8.57 -9.55 -12.02
N THR A 20 8.10 -10.70 -11.53
CA THR A 20 6.84 -10.83 -10.78
C THR A 20 6.93 -10.13 -9.43
N ILE A 21 8.02 -10.39 -8.72
CA ILE A 21 8.32 -9.78 -7.42
C ILE A 21 8.41 -8.27 -7.59
N LYS A 22 9.10 -7.77 -8.62
CA LYS A 22 9.16 -6.33 -8.93
C LYS A 22 7.79 -5.70 -9.12
N ARG A 23 6.87 -6.38 -9.81
CA ARG A 23 5.51 -5.87 -10.06
C ARG A 23 4.70 -5.80 -8.76
N ILE A 24 4.79 -6.82 -7.91
CA ILE A 24 4.15 -6.84 -6.59
C ILE A 24 4.69 -5.68 -5.73
N TRP A 25 6.02 -5.54 -5.62
CA TRP A 25 6.63 -4.44 -4.87
C TRP A 25 6.17 -3.06 -5.32
N LYS A 26 6.05 -2.83 -6.64
CA LYS A 26 5.52 -1.57 -7.18
C LYS A 26 4.09 -1.31 -6.72
N MET A 27 3.23 -2.33 -6.68
CA MET A 27 1.85 -2.18 -6.19
C MET A 27 1.80 -1.83 -4.71
N ILE A 28 2.59 -2.49 -3.84
CA ILE A 28 2.57 -2.15 -2.40
C ILE A 28 3.06 -0.71 -2.20
N PHE A 29 4.08 -0.26 -2.94
CA PHE A 29 4.54 1.12 -2.82
C PHE A 29 3.50 2.13 -3.28
N ALA A 30 2.89 1.89 -4.44
CA ALA A 30 1.82 2.73 -4.90
C ALA A 30 0.69 2.81 -3.85
N ALA A 31 0.35 1.69 -3.19
CA ALA A 31 -0.70 1.67 -2.17
C ALA A 31 -0.31 2.50 -0.94
N ILE A 32 0.93 2.37 -0.45
CA ILE A 32 1.46 3.16 0.67
C ILE A 32 1.44 4.65 0.35
N PHE A 33 1.99 5.05 -0.81
CA PHE A 33 2.03 6.44 -1.23
C PHE A 33 0.64 7.02 -1.40
N TRP A 34 -0.28 6.25 -1.98
CA TRP A 34 -1.67 6.65 -2.16
C TRP A 34 -2.40 6.84 -0.83
N SER A 35 -2.21 5.93 0.13
CA SER A 35 -2.76 6.09 1.48
C SER A 35 -2.24 7.34 2.19
N ILE A 36 -0.93 7.59 2.12
CA ILE A 36 -0.32 8.77 2.74
C ILE A 36 -0.81 10.06 2.06
N TRP A 37 -0.89 10.07 0.73
CA TRP A 37 -1.39 11.19 -0.04
C TRP A 37 -2.83 11.54 0.34
N ASN A 38 -3.72 10.55 0.39
CA ASN A 38 -5.11 10.74 0.80
C ASN A 38 -5.22 11.26 2.24
N GLU A 39 -4.46 10.70 3.17
CA GLU A 39 -4.46 11.17 4.56
C GLU A 39 -3.97 12.62 4.68
N ARG A 40 -2.90 12.99 3.95
CA ARG A 40 -2.40 14.36 3.94
C ARG A 40 -3.43 15.33 3.36
N ASN A 41 -4.07 14.98 2.25
CA ASN A 41 -5.11 15.81 1.66
C ASN A 41 -6.29 15.98 2.61
N ARG A 42 -6.77 14.90 3.21
CA ARG A 42 -7.88 14.93 4.15
C ARG A 42 -7.58 15.77 5.39
N ARG A 43 -6.35 15.75 5.90
CA ARG A 43 -5.93 16.67 6.97
C ARG A 43 -5.86 18.13 6.52
N CYS A 44 -5.32 18.39 5.34
CA CYS A 44 -5.11 19.75 4.83
C CYS A 44 -6.42 20.42 4.39
N PHE A 45 -7.32 19.68 3.74
CA PHE A 45 -8.53 20.23 3.13
C PHE A 45 -9.77 20.03 3.99
N ASP A 46 -9.87 18.92 4.73
CA ASP A 46 -11.07 18.59 5.52
C ASP A 46 -10.85 18.74 7.04
N GLY A 47 -9.60 18.93 7.48
CA GLY A 47 -9.24 18.99 8.91
C GLY A 47 -9.40 17.66 9.66
N ILE A 48 -9.60 16.55 8.94
CA ILE A 48 -9.86 15.23 9.52
C ILE A 48 -8.57 14.40 9.56
N SER A 49 -8.21 13.87 10.72
CA SER A 49 -7.14 12.88 10.89
C SER A 49 -7.72 11.48 11.03
N THR A 50 -7.16 10.49 10.32
CA THR A 50 -7.43 9.08 10.63
C THR A 50 -6.49 8.55 11.71
N THR A 51 -6.92 7.51 12.42
CA THR A 51 -6.04 6.79 13.33
C THR A 51 -4.99 6.01 12.54
N TYR A 52 -3.85 5.73 13.17
CA TYR A 52 -2.79 4.94 12.55
C TYR A 52 -3.27 3.54 12.10
N GLN A 53 -4.15 2.90 12.86
CA GLN A 53 -4.70 1.60 12.49
C GLN A 53 -5.64 1.69 11.29
N SER A 54 -6.49 2.72 11.24
CA SER A 54 -7.33 2.98 10.07
C SER A 54 -6.51 3.28 8.82
N LEU A 55 -5.39 4.00 8.96
CA LEU A 55 -4.49 4.28 7.84
C LEU A 55 -3.86 2.98 7.29
N LYS A 56 -3.43 2.07 8.17
CA LYS A 56 -2.94 0.74 7.77
C LYS A 56 -4.01 -0.07 7.05
N ALA A 57 -5.22 -0.10 7.61
CA ALA A 57 -6.34 -0.82 7.01
C ALA A 57 -6.63 -0.27 5.61
N ASN A 58 -6.70 1.06 5.45
CA ASN A 58 -6.90 1.68 4.14
C ASN A 58 -5.80 1.30 3.14
N CYS A 59 -4.54 1.22 3.57
CA CYS A 59 -3.44 0.78 2.71
C CYS A 59 -3.64 -0.66 2.20
N LEU A 60 -4.02 -1.58 3.08
CA LEU A 60 -4.31 -2.97 2.70
C LEU A 60 -5.53 -3.07 1.78
N MET A 61 -6.55 -2.26 2.04
CA MET A 61 -7.76 -2.17 1.21
C MET A 61 -7.46 -1.67 -0.20
N PHE A 62 -6.63 -0.63 -0.35
CA PHE A 62 -6.19 -0.17 -1.68
C PHE A 62 -5.38 -1.25 -2.39
N LEU A 63 -4.46 -1.91 -1.68
CA LEU A 63 -3.65 -2.97 -2.26
C LEU A 63 -4.51 -4.14 -2.76
N TYR A 64 -5.46 -4.61 -1.94
CA TYR A 64 -6.44 -5.61 -2.34
C TYR A 64 -7.19 -5.18 -3.59
N SER A 65 -7.76 -3.97 -3.56
CA SER A 65 -8.62 -3.48 -4.64
C SER A 65 -7.88 -3.37 -5.96
N TRP A 66 -6.59 -3.03 -5.93
CA TRP A 66 -5.76 -2.92 -7.11
C TRP A 66 -5.25 -4.26 -7.63
N VAL A 67 -5.03 -5.24 -6.75
CA VAL A 67 -4.67 -6.61 -7.13
C VAL A 67 -5.84 -7.29 -7.85
N TYR A 68 -7.06 -7.14 -7.33
CA TYR A 68 -8.25 -7.78 -7.87
C TYR A 68 -9.03 -6.92 -8.87
N LEU A 69 -8.63 -5.66 -9.07
CA LEU A 69 -9.33 -4.67 -9.90
C LEU A 69 -10.82 -4.53 -9.53
N SER A 70 -11.14 -4.72 -8.25
CA SER A 70 -12.51 -4.72 -7.73
C SER A 70 -12.53 -4.02 -6.37
N PRO A 71 -13.62 -3.35 -5.98
CA PRO A 71 -13.81 -2.92 -4.60
C PRO A 71 -13.85 -4.13 -3.63
N LEU A 72 -13.97 -3.83 -2.33
CA LEU A 72 -14.07 -4.87 -1.31
C LEU A 72 -15.43 -5.58 -1.43
N ASP A 73 -15.44 -6.70 -2.13
CA ASP A 73 -16.69 -7.43 -2.40
C ASP A 73 -17.06 -8.43 -1.30
N SER A 74 -16.06 -8.96 -0.57
CA SER A 74 -16.30 -9.86 0.57
C SER A 74 -15.22 -9.72 1.65
N LEU A 75 -15.64 -9.83 2.91
CA LEU A 75 -14.73 -9.81 4.06
C LEU A 75 -13.80 -11.05 4.05
N ASP A 76 -14.33 -12.21 3.67
CA ASP A 76 -13.57 -13.45 3.62
C ASP A 76 -12.44 -13.38 2.57
N SER A 77 -12.72 -12.85 1.37
CA SER A 77 -11.70 -12.64 0.33
C SER A 77 -10.61 -11.69 0.82
N PHE A 78 -10.99 -10.63 1.52
CA PHE A 78 -10.03 -9.69 2.10
C PHE A 78 -9.16 -10.33 3.19
N LEU A 79 -9.75 -11.07 4.13
CA LEU A 79 -9.01 -11.74 5.19
C LEU A 79 -8.08 -12.83 4.64
N ASN A 80 -8.52 -13.58 3.63
CA ASN A 80 -7.68 -14.54 2.92
C ASN A 80 -6.51 -13.84 2.22
N PHE A 81 -6.75 -12.70 1.56
CA PHE A 81 -5.69 -11.91 0.98
C PHE A 81 -4.68 -11.42 2.02
N VAL A 82 -5.14 -10.85 3.13
CA VAL A 82 -4.24 -10.38 4.21
C VAL A 82 -3.43 -11.54 4.80
N SER A 83 -4.07 -12.69 4.99
CA SER A 83 -3.39 -13.91 5.47
C SER A 83 -2.34 -14.42 4.48
N SER A 84 -2.56 -14.22 3.17
CA SER A 84 -1.55 -14.58 2.16
C SER A 84 -0.29 -13.69 2.21
N LEU A 85 -0.36 -12.50 2.84
CA LEU A 85 0.76 -11.57 2.98
C LEU A 85 1.63 -11.86 4.21
N THR A 86 1.15 -12.65 5.16
CA THR A 86 1.95 -13.07 6.31
C THR A 86 2.80 -14.27 5.93
N LEU A 87 4.12 -14.17 6.12
CA LEU A 87 5.03 -15.32 6.03
C LEU A 87 4.78 -16.22 7.26
N ASN A 88 4.41 -17.48 7.01
CA ASN A 88 4.41 -18.54 8.02
C ASN A 88 5.84 -18.86 8.48
#